data_AF-A0A2P4S4I9-F1
#
_entry.id   AF-A0A2P4S4I9-F1
#
_cell.length_a   1.000
_cell.length_b   1.000
_cell.length_c   1.000
_cell.angle_alpha   90.00
_cell.angle_beta   90.00
_cell.angle_gamma   90.00
#
_symmetry.space_group_name_H-M   'P 1'
#
loop_
_entity.id
_entity.type
_entity.pdbx_description
1 polymer ?
#
loop_
_entity_poly.entity_id
_entity_poly.type
_entity_poly.pdbx_seq_one_letter_code
_entity_poly.pdbx_strand_id
1 'polypeptide(L)'
;MIAMVISKVRERLLALDATEPVTIYVPFDFRHWEFAFRRSDHIQCALAGFTGQLSVHPPPHKMLQSLPSLPLVLQPKLSPTPLPSALTVFTDGSGKTGRAVAVWKGLSGDWEQDVFVTTGSAQILELTAVVRVFERWSESLNVVTDSAYV
;
A
#
# COMPACT_ATOMS: atom_id res chain seq x y z
N MET A 1 5.12 -0.64 9.09
CA MET A 1 4.12 -0.83 10.18
C MET A 1 4.25 -2.20 10.84
N ILE A 2 4.06 -3.33 10.13
CA ILE A 2 4.10 -4.69 10.72
C ILE A 2 5.42 -4.97 11.47
N ALA A 3 6.55 -4.73 10.81
CA ALA A 3 7.88 -4.89 11.42
C ALA A 3 8.01 -4.13 12.74
N MET A 4 7.54 -2.88 12.79
CA MET A 4 7.57 -2.06 14.01
C MET A 4 6.71 -2.65 15.14
N VAL A 5 5.54 -3.21 14.81
CA VAL A 5 4.68 -3.86 15.81
C VAL A 5 5.36 -5.12 16.35
N ILE A 6 5.97 -5.93 15.48
CA ILE A 6 6.73 -7.13 15.89
C ILE A 6 7.89 -6.73 16.80
N SER A 7 8.75 -5.81 16.36
CA SER A 7 9.90 -5.33 17.14
C SER A 7 9.46 -4.80 18.50
N LYS A 8 8.41 -3.96 18.55
CA LYS A 8 7.89 -3.39 19.79
C LYS A 8 7.37 -4.44 20.77
N VAL A 9 6.70 -5.48 20.29
CA VAL A 9 6.21 -6.57 21.16
C VAL A 9 7.38 -7.36 21.73
N ARG A 10 8.36 -7.73 20.90
CA ARG A 10 9.57 -8.45 21.34
C ARG A 10 10.38 -7.65 22.35
N GLU A 11 10.67 -6.38 22.04
CA GLU A 11 11.34 -5.45 22.96
C GLU A 11 10.58 -5.31 24.28
N ARG A 12 9.24 -5.26 24.23
CA ARG A 12 8.43 -5.10 25.43
C ARG A 12 8.46 -6.34 26.32
N LEU A 13 8.39 -7.54 25.76
CA LEU A 13 8.49 -8.78 26.54
C LEU A 13 9.88 -8.92 27.15
N LEU A 14 10.94 -8.69 26.37
CA LEU A 14 12.31 -8.67 26.88
C LEU A 14 12.49 -7.68 28.04
N ALA A 15 11.89 -6.49 27.95
CA ALA A 15 11.96 -5.49 29.01
C ALA A 15 11.13 -5.83 30.26
N LEU A 16 10.07 -6.64 30.14
CA LEU A 16 9.17 -6.97 31.23
C LEU A 16 9.63 -8.19 32.03
N ASP A 17 10.06 -9.23 31.34
CA ASP A 17 10.40 -10.52 31.98
C ASP A 17 11.58 -11.25 31.31
N ALA A 18 12.34 -10.56 30.45
CA ALA A 18 13.45 -11.12 29.68
C ALA A 18 13.05 -12.32 28.79
N THR A 19 11.78 -12.36 28.35
CA THR A 19 11.29 -13.41 27.45
C THR A 19 11.04 -12.91 26.02
N GLU A 20 10.91 -13.87 25.11
CA GLU A 20 10.43 -13.68 23.73
C GLU A 20 9.03 -14.27 23.59
N PRO A 21 8.19 -13.79 22.64
CA PRO A 21 6.88 -14.37 22.43
C PRO A 21 7.00 -15.82 21.94
N VAL A 22 6.21 -16.72 22.50
CA VAL A 22 6.18 -18.12 22.04
C VAL A 22 5.59 -18.21 20.63
N THR A 23 4.54 -17.43 20.36
CA THR A 23 3.86 -17.39 19.07
C THR A 23 3.53 -15.96 18.68
N ILE A 24 3.83 -15.59 17.43
CA ILE A 24 3.38 -14.34 16.81
C ILE A 24 2.27 -14.68 15.83
N TYR A 25 1.09 -14.11 16.08
CA TYR A 25 -0.07 -14.25 15.22
C TYR A 25 -0.12 -13.10 14.22
N VAL A 26 -0.02 -13.40 12.93
CA VAL A 26 -0.03 -12.40 11.87
C VAL A 26 -1.42 -12.30 11.24
N PRO A 27 -1.96 -11.09 11.02
CA PRO A 27 -3.33 -10.89 10.53
C PRO A 27 -3.42 -11.02 8.99
N PHE A 28 -2.72 -11.98 8.39
CA PHE A 28 -2.67 -12.18 6.94
C PHE A 28 -2.87 -13.65 6.61
N ASP A 29 -3.38 -13.96 5.42
CA ASP A 29 -3.24 -15.31 4.89
C ASP A 29 -1.76 -15.63 4.60
N PHE A 30 -1.47 -16.92 4.42
CA PHE A 30 -0.10 -17.39 4.21
C PHE A 30 0.56 -16.77 2.96
N ARG A 31 -0.20 -16.53 1.88
CA ARG A 31 0.33 -15.98 0.62
C ARG A 31 0.77 -14.53 0.79
N HIS A 32 -0.05 -13.72 1.47
CA HIS A 32 0.26 -12.32 1.74
C HIS A 32 1.42 -12.20 2.73
N TRP A 33 1.46 -13.06 3.76
CA TRP A 33 2.59 -13.14 4.68
C TRP A 33 3.89 -13.44 3.95
N GLU A 34 3.91 -14.50 3.14
CA GLU A 34 5.09 -14.93 2.40
C GLU A 34 5.59 -13.85 1.44
N PHE A 35 4.67 -13.20 0.73
CA PHE A 35 5.00 -12.06 -0.13
C PHE A 35 5.68 -10.93 0.66
N ALA A 36 5.09 -10.51 1.78
CA ALA A 36 5.61 -9.41 2.56
C ALA A 36 6.94 -9.74 3.23
N PHE A 37 7.09 -10.95 3.74
CA PHE A 37 8.34 -11.42 4.33
C PHE A 37 9.48 -11.40 3.31
N ARG A 38 9.26 -11.89 2.08
CA ARG A 38 10.30 -11.90 1.04
C ARG A 38 10.71 -10.50 0.55
N ARG A 39 9.81 -9.52 0.62
CA ARG A 39 10.03 -8.18 0.06
C ARG A 39 10.36 -7.09 1.08
N SER A 40 10.34 -7.41 2.37
CA SER A 40 10.55 -6.41 3.41
C SER A 40 11.71 -6.77 4.33
N ASP A 41 12.85 -6.11 4.11
CA ASP A 41 14.03 -6.23 4.98
C ASP A 41 13.70 -5.86 6.42
N HIS A 42 12.80 -4.89 6.63
CA HIS A 42 12.35 -4.53 7.97
C HIS A 42 11.64 -5.68 8.68
N ILE A 43 10.79 -6.46 7.99
CA ILE A 43 10.13 -7.63 8.59
C ILE A 43 11.16 -8.72 8.88
N GLN A 44 12.10 -8.97 7.96
CA GLN A 44 13.17 -9.94 8.15
C GLN A 44 14.05 -9.58 9.36
N CYS A 45 14.43 -8.31 9.49
CA CYS A 45 15.16 -7.80 10.65
C CYS A 45 14.35 -7.91 11.95
N ALA A 46 13.05 -7.55 11.92
CA ALA A 46 12.19 -7.64 13.09
C ALA A 46 11.99 -9.09 13.60
N LEU A 47 12.16 -10.07 12.72
CA LEU A 47 12.09 -11.50 13.05
C LEU A 47 13.47 -12.17 13.15
N ALA A 48 14.56 -11.42 13.00
CA ALA A 48 15.90 -11.97 13.13
C ALA A 48 16.09 -12.58 14.53
N GLY A 49 16.62 -13.80 14.59
CA GLY A 49 16.83 -14.55 15.82
C GLY A 49 15.54 -15.01 16.53
N PHE A 50 14.35 -14.79 15.95
CA PHE A 50 13.10 -15.28 16.52
C PHE A 50 13.01 -16.80 16.36
N THR A 51 12.94 -17.53 17.48
CA THR A 51 12.85 -18.99 17.50
C THR A 51 11.46 -19.52 17.84
N GLY A 52 10.49 -18.62 18.06
CA GLY A 52 9.10 -18.98 18.32
C GLY A 52 8.34 -19.35 17.04
N GLN A 53 7.04 -19.56 17.18
CA GLN A 53 6.16 -19.93 16.07
C GLN A 53 5.52 -18.70 15.41
N LEU A 54 5.41 -18.72 14.09
CA LEU A 54 4.54 -17.82 13.34
C LEU A 54 3.23 -18.54 13.00
N SER A 55 2.09 -17.88 13.24
CA SER A 55 0.78 -18.42 12.90
C SER A 55 -0.09 -17.39 12.18
N VAL A 56 -0.73 -17.81 11.10
CA VAL A 56 -1.77 -17.05 10.40
C VAL A 56 -3.17 -17.32 10.97
N HIS A 57 -3.29 -18.35 11.80
CA HIS A 57 -4.54 -18.72 12.46
C HIS A 57 -4.58 -18.07 13.84
N PRO A 58 -5.53 -17.14 14.09
CA PRO A 58 -5.62 -16.48 15.38
C PRO A 58 -5.92 -17.51 16.49
N PRO A 59 -5.59 -17.20 17.75
CA PRO A 59 -5.96 -18.02 18.90
C PRO A 59 -7.47 -18.30 18.92
N PRO A 60 -7.92 -19.43 19.47
CA PRO A 60 -9.33 -19.79 19.58
C PRO A 60 -10.02 -18.99 20.70
N HIS A 61 -10.03 -17.66 20.56
CA HIS A 61 -10.61 -16.73 21.53
C HIS A 61 -11.76 -15.95 20.89
N LYS A 62 -12.92 -15.93 21.55
CA LYS A 62 -14.17 -15.37 21.01
C LYS A 62 -14.03 -13.92 20.54
N MET A 63 -13.28 -13.09 21.29
CA MET A 63 -13.04 -11.70 20.90
C MET A 63 -12.21 -11.57 19.61
N LEU A 64 -11.24 -12.47 19.39
CA LEU A 64 -10.39 -12.44 18.20
C LEU A 64 -11.13 -13.00 16.98
N GLN A 65 -12.00 -14.00 17.20
CA GLN A 65 -12.87 -14.55 16.16
C GLN A 65 -13.98 -13.58 15.74
N SER A 66 -14.40 -12.68 16.65
CA SER A 66 -15.39 -11.63 16.34
C SER A 66 -14.80 -10.40 15.66
N LEU A 67 -13.46 -10.30 15.55
CA LEU A 67 -12.85 -9.21 14.80
C LEU A 67 -13.22 -9.38 13.32
N PRO A 68 -13.71 -8.32 12.65
CA PRO A 68 -13.92 -8.40 11.22
C PRO A 68 -12.60 -8.79 10.55
N SER A 69 -12.66 -9.66 9.55
CA SER A 69 -11.48 -9.93 8.71
C SER A 69 -10.96 -8.58 8.22
N LEU A 70 -9.73 -8.23 8.58
CA LEU A 70 -9.07 -7.04 8.05
C LEU A 70 -8.44 -7.49 6.73
N PRO A 71 -9.02 -7.19 5.54
CA PRO A 71 -8.45 -7.61 4.28
C PRO A 71 -7.20 -6.78 3.99
N LEU A 72 -6.10 -7.11 4.66
CA LEU A 72 -4.82 -6.47 4.41
C LEU A 72 -4.18 -7.13 3.18
N VAL A 73 -4.29 -6.44 2.05
CA VAL A 73 -3.59 -6.84 0.83
C VAL A 73 -2.19 -6.25 0.86
N LEU A 74 -1.20 -7.09 1.16
CA LEU A 74 0.21 -6.69 1.19
C LEU A 74 0.85 -6.66 -0.20
N GLN A 75 0.20 -7.24 -1.21
CA GLN A 75 0.68 -7.20 -2.58
C GLN A 75 0.30 -5.85 -3.22
N PRO A 76 1.28 -5.00 -3.56
CA PRO A 76 1.00 -3.79 -4.30
C PRO A 76 0.44 -4.18 -5.67
N LYS A 77 -0.63 -3.50 -6.10
CA LYS A 77 -1.22 -3.65 -7.43
C LYS A 77 -0.41 -2.89 -8.51
N LEU A 78 0.91 -2.83 -8.33
CA LEU A 78 1.82 -2.13 -9.24
C LEU A 78 2.61 -3.13 -10.07
N SER A 79 2.77 -2.79 -11.35
CA SER A 79 3.67 -3.51 -12.26
C SER A 79 5.08 -2.88 -12.20
N PRO A 80 6.17 -3.67 -12.17
CA PRO A 80 7.53 -3.16 -12.23
C PRO A 80 7.90 -2.58 -13.61
N THR A 81 7.12 -2.92 -14.65
CA THR A 81 7.30 -2.44 -16.01
C THR A 81 6.00 -1.84 -16.54
N PRO A 82 6.06 -0.86 -17.46
CA PRO A 82 4.86 -0.36 -18.13
C PRO A 82 4.06 -1.48 -18.79
N LEU A 83 2.74 -1.39 -18.73
CA LEU A 83 1.82 -2.35 -19.32
C LEU A 83 1.66 -2.05 -20.83
N PRO A 84 2.06 -2.95 -21.75
CA PRO A 84 2.17 -2.64 -23.17
C PRO A 84 0.88 -2.20 -23.88
N SER A 85 -0.27 -2.69 -23.43
CA SER A 85 -1.58 -2.42 -24.06
C SER A 85 -2.54 -1.65 -23.16
N ALA A 86 -2.05 -1.13 -22.04
CA ALA A 86 -2.88 -0.39 -21.10
C ALA A 86 -2.90 1.10 -21.45
N LEU A 87 -3.99 1.78 -21.11
CA LEU A 87 -4.10 3.23 -21.25
C LEU A 87 -2.96 3.91 -20.48
N THR A 88 -2.31 4.88 -21.10
CA THR A 88 -1.30 5.72 -20.43
C THR A 88 -1.90 7.08 -20.14
N VAL A 89 -1.91 7.45 -18.87
CA VAL A 89 -2.48 8.70 -18.36
C VAL A 89 -1.37 9.51 -17.70
N PHE A 90 -1.22 10.75 -18.14
CA PHE A 90 -0.30 11.74 -17.57
C PHE A 90 -1.04 12.60 -16.56
N THR A 91 -0.45 12.85 -15.41
CA THR A 91 -1.06 13.62 -14.32
C THR A 91 -0.17 14.76 -13.87
N ASP A 92 -0.79 15.90 -13.53
CA ASP A 92 -0.13 17.09 -12.99
C ASP A 92 -1.10 17.83 -12.03
N GLY A 93 -0.56 18.50 -11.01
CA GLY A 93 -1.29 19.18 -9.96
C GLY A 93 -0.69 20.53 -9.57
N SER A 94 -1.36 21.62 -9.91
CA SER A 94 -0.88 22.97 -9.60
C SER A 94 -1.61 23.57 -8.40
N GLY A 95 -0.93 23.63 -7.26
CA GLY A 95 -1.42 24.34 -6.06
C GLY A 95 -1.66 25.85 -6.29
N LYS A 96 -0.97 26.47 -7.25
CA LYS A 96 -1.16 27.88 -7.61
C LYS A 96 -2.50 28.12 -8.31
N THR A 97 -2.93 27.19 -9.17
CA THR A 97 -4.17 27.33 -9.93
C THR A 97 -5.34 26.56 -9.30
N GLY A 98 -5.06 25.70 -8.31
CA GLY A 98 -6.04 24.80 -7.70
C GLY A 98 -6.54 23.74 -8.68
N ARG A 99 -5.73 23.35 -9.66
CA ARG A 99 -6.12 22.40 -10.71
C ARG A 99 -5.31 21.13 -10.61
N ALA A 100 -6.02 20.01 -10.66
CA ALA A 100 -5.51 18.68 -10.89
C ALA A 100 -5.93 18.25 -12.29
N VAL A 101 -5.03 17.71 -13.08
CA VAL A 101 -5.29 17.36 -14.48
C VAL A 101 -4.82 15.95 -14.76
N ALA A 102 -5.65 15.21 -15.48
CA ALA A 102 -5.29 13.94 -16.12
C ALA A 102 -5.44 14.10 -17.64
N VAL A 103 -4.42 13.69 -18.40
CA VAL A 103 -4.39 13.76 -19.86
C VAL A 103 -4.06 12.39 -20.42
N TRP A 104 -4.78 11.94 -21.44
CA TRP A 104 -4.56 10.64 -22.09
C TRP A 104 -4.84 10.71 -23.58
N LYS A 105 -4.36 9.70 -24.30
CA LYS A 105 -4.67 9.54 -25.72
C LYS A 105 -5.95 8.71 -25.87
N GLY A 106 -6.99 9.31 -26.44
CA GLY A 106 -8.28 8.70 -26.70
C GLY A 106 -8.24 7.63 -27.77
N LEU A 107 -9.36 6.91 -27.94
CA LEU A 107 -9.48 5.85 -28.95
C LEU A 107 -9.39 6.37 -30.38
N SER A 108 -9.78 7.63 -30.62
CA SER A 108 -9.60 8.30 -31.91
C SER A 108 -8.15 8.65 -32.23
N GLY A 109 -7.26 8.55 -31.23
CA GLY A 109 -5.88 9.04 -31.31
C GLY A 109 -5.72 10.51 -30.92
N ASP A 110 -6.80 11.21 -30.59
CA ASP A 110 -6.74 12.59 -30.08
C ASP A 110 -6.39 12.64 -28.59
N TRP A 111 -5.88 13.78 -28.14
CA TRP A 111 -5.64 14.01 -26.73
C TRP A 111 -6.94 14.41 -26.02
N GLU A 112 -7.22 13.74 -24.91
CA GLU A 112 -8.32 14.03 -24.02
C GLU A 112 -7.79 14.47 -22.65
N GLN A 113 -8.57 15.28 -21.94
CA GLN A 113 -8.21 15.77 -20.61
C GLN A 113 -9.41 15.73 -19.66
N ASP A 114 -9.12 15.48 -18.39
CA ASP A 114 -10.03 15.67 -17.26
C ASP A 114 -9.38 16.67 -16.31
N VAL A 115 -10.05 17.80 -16.10
CA VAL A 115 -9.56 18.89 -15.24
C VAL A 115 -10.47 18.98 -14.04
N PHE A 116 -9.90 18.76 -12.86
CA PHE A 116 -10.58 18.88 -11.59
C PHE A 116 -10.06 20.09 -10.82
N VAL A 117 -10.97 20.92 -10.32
CA VAL A 117 -10.62 22.09 -9.52
C VAL A 117 -10.87 21.78 -8.05
N THR A 118 -9.83 21.87 -7.24
CA THR A 118 -9.94 21.70 -5.79
C THR A 118 -8.99 22.64 -5.05
N THR A 119 -9.21 22.80 -3.76
CA THR A 119 -8.34 23.59 -2.88
C THR A 119 -7.32 22.69 -2.19
N GLY A 120 -6.10 23.20 -2.02
CA GLY A 120 -5.04 22.44 -1.36
C GLY A 120 -3.64 22.93 -1.70
N SER A 121 -2.64 22.33 -1.06
CA SER A 121 -1.24 22.49 -1.44
C SER A 121 -0.96 21.78 -2.77
N ALA A 122 0.18 22.08 -3.39
CA ALA A 122 0.61 21.35 -4.61
C ALA A 122 0.55 19.82 -4.42
N GLN A 123 1.01 19.31 -3.27
CA GLN A 123 0.94 17.88 -2.93
C GLN A 123 -0.48 17.31 -2.95
N ILE A 124 -1.47 18.07 -2.44
CA ILE A 124 -2.87 17.65 -2.47
C ILE A 124 -3.36 17.63 -3.92
N LEU A 125 -3.00 18.62 -4.74
CA LEU A 125 -3.42 18.69 -6.13
C LEU A 125 -2.82 17.55 -6.97
N GLU A 126 -1.53 17.26 -6.79
CA GLU A 126 -0.85 16.14 -7.45
C GLU A 126 -1.49 14.80 -7.08
N LEU A 127 -1.72 14.57 -5.79
CA LEU A 127 -2.40 13.36 -5.33
C LEU A 127 -3.84 13.29 -5.85
N THR A 128 -4.54 14.42 -5.91
CA THR A 128 -5.90 14.50 -6.44
C THR A 128 -5.93 14.11 -7.91
N ALA A 129 -4.93 14.51 -8.71
CA ALA A 129 -4.84 14.12 -10.11
C ALA A 129 -4.77 12.59 -10.25
N VAL A 130 -3.92 11.92 -9.47
CA VAL A 130 -3.79 10.45 -9.51
C VAL A 130 -5.03 9.75 -8.96
N VAL A 131 -5.63 10.24 -7.87
CA VAL A 131 -6.91 9.69 -7.37
C VAL A 131 -7.99 9.79 -8.43
N ARG A 132 -8.07 10.93 -9.13
CA ARG A 132 -9.06 11.15 -10.18
C ARG A 132 -8.92 10.15 -11.33
N VAL A 133 -7.69 9.76 -11.66
CA VAL A 133 -7.43 8.69 -12.64
C VAL A 133 -8.05 7.36 -12.17
N PHE A 134 -7.81 6.95 -10.93
CA PHE A 134 -8.35 5.67 -10.41
C PHE A 134 -9.86 5.68 -10.15
N GLU A 135 -10.48 6.85 -9.97
CA GLU A 135 -11.95 6.97 -9.96
C GLU A 135 -12.55 6.76 -11.35
N ARG A 136 -11.81 7.12 -12.39
CA ARG A 136 -12.29 7.13 -13.78
C ARG A 136 -12.13 5.79 -14.48
N TRP A 137 -11.03 5.08 -14.22
CA TRP A 137 -10.75 3.78 -14.83
C TRP A 137 -10.62 2.69 -13.78
N SER A 138 -11.30 1.58 -14.03
CA SER A 138 -11.30 0.40 -13.15
C SER A 138 -10.33 -0.69 -13.64
N GLU A 139 -9.90 -0.58 -14.90
CA GLU A 139 -8.98 -1.46 -15.59
C GLU A 139 -7.52 -1.16 -15.21
N SER A 140 -6.60 -2.03 -15.63
CA SER A 140 -5.17 -1.76 -15.49
C SER A 140 -4.73 -0.64 -16.44
N LEU A 141 -3.90 0.27 -15.94
CA LEU A 141 -3.41 1.45 -16.67
C LEU A 141 -1.96 1.79 -16.27
N ASN A 142 -1.31 2.61 -17.08
CA ASN A 142 -0.05 3.26 -16.75
C ASN A 142 -0.33 4.70 -16.30
N VAL A 143 0.10 5.06 -15.10
CA VAL A 143 0.04 6.45 -14.61
C VAL A 143 1.44 7.05 -14.65
N VAL A 144 1.56 8.23 -15.23
CA VAL A 144 2.82 8.98 -15.32
C VAL A 144 2.65 10.31 -14.59
N THR A 145 3.43 10.51 -13.54
CA THR A 145 3.48 11.76 -12.75
C THR A 145 4.92 12.25 -12.66
N ASP A 146 5.11 13.56 -12.64
CA ASP A 146 6.39 14.22 -12.36
C ASP A 146 6.56 14.57 -10.87
N SER A 147 5.52 14.32 -10.05
CA SER A 147 5.54 14.53 -8.61
C SER A 147 6.28 13.39 -7.90
N ALA A 148 7.44 13.70 -7.32
CA ALA A 148 8.16 12.77 -6.44
C ALA A 148 7.49 12.55 -5.08
N TYR A 149 6.42 13.31 -4.78
CA TYR A 149 5.63 13.13 -3.55
C TYR A 149 4.61 11.99 -3.67
N VAL A 150 4.04 11.81 -4.87
CA VAL A 150 3.04 10.76 -5.17
C VAL A 150 3.74 9.44 -5.45
#